data_AF-A0A832QD54-F1
#
_entry.id   AF-A0A832QD54-F1
#
_cell.length_a   1.000
_cell.length_b   1.000
_cell.length_c   1.000
_cell.angle_alpha   90.00
_cell.angle_beta   90.00
_cell.angle_gamma   90.00
#
_symmetry.space_group_name_H-M   'P 1'
#
loop_
_entity.id
_entity.type
_entity.pdbx_description
1 polymer ?
#
loop_
_entity_poly.entity_id
_entity_poly.type
_entity_poly.pdbx_seq_one_letter_code
_entity_poly.pdbx_strand_id
1 'polypeptide(L)'
;MTLPNLRSPEYYLNRELSLLEFNRRVQALAMDTSNPLLERLFFLCIASSNLDEFFEIRVAGLKQQVIFGGNATGADNLTPVEQLQKISTHAHELVREQYKLLNDVLLPALRQQDIHILMSPDWNTKQSAWIKSYFNREMLPVLSPVGLDPAHPFPQVLNKSLNFIMSLEGKDAFGRNSGIA
;
A
#
# COMPACT_ATOMS: atom_id res chain seq x y z
N MET A 1 -46.68 -10.02 -17.46
CA MET A 1 -45.33 -9.69 -16.97
C MET A 1 -44.51 -9.21 -18.15
N THR A 2 -44.06 -7.96 -18.14
CA THR A 2 -43.10 -7.43 -19.12
C THR A 2 -41.73 -8.07 -18.87
N LEU A 3 -41.09 -8.57 -19.92
CA LEU A 3 -39.75 -9.15 -19.81
C LEU A 3 -38.75 -8.07 -19.38
N PRO A 4 -37.82 -8.37 -18.46
CA PRO A 4 -36.82 -7.40 -18.01
C PRO A 4 -35.93 -6.96 -19.17
N ASN A 5 -35.64 -5.65 -19.24
CA ASN A 5 -34.73 -5.09 -20.23
C ASN A 5 -33.29 -5.45 -19.85
N LEU A 6 -32.74 -6.52 -20.44
CA LEU A 6 -31.38 -7.00 -20.17
C LEU A 6 -30.27 -6.00 -20.54
N ARG A 7 -30.57 -4.83 -21.09
CA ARG A 7 -29.60 -3.76 -21.33
C ARG A 7 -29.51 -2.74 -20.19
N SER A 8 -30.33 -2.88 -19.14
CA SER A 8 -30.27 -1.94 -18.02
C SER A 8 -28.94 -2.12 -17.26
N PRO A 9 -28.14 -1.06 -17.09
CA PRO A 9 -26.84 -1.14 -16.43
C PRO A 9 -26.93 -1.52 -14.95
N GLU A 10 -28.08 -1.30 -14.30
CA GLU A 10 -28.35 -1.68 -12.92
C GLU A 10 -28.31 -3.20 -12.67
N TYR A 11 -28.39 -4.02 -13.72
CA TYR A 11 -28.26 -5.47 -13.63
C TYR A 11 -26.82 -5.97 -13.66
N TYR A 12 -25.84 -5.10 -13.87
CA TYR A 12 -24.44 -5.46 -14.03
C TYR A 12 -23.57 -4.85 -12.96
N LEU A 13 -22.68 -5.66 -12.40
CA LEU A 13 -21.65 -5.20 -11.49
C LEU A 13 -20.42 -4.77 -12.28
N ASN A 14 -19.81 -3.68 -11.87
CA ASN A 14 -18.50 -3.29 -12.39
C ASN A 14 -17.46 -4.36 -12.02
N ARG A 15 -16.67 -4.79 -13.01
CA ARG A 15 -15.64 -5.81 -12.85
C ARG A 15 -14.58 -5.40 -11.82
N GLU A 16 -14.09 -4.16 -11.90
CA GLU A 16 -12.98 -3.69 -11.07
C GLU A 16 -13.42 -3.48 -9.62
N LEU A 17 -14.64 -2.96 -9.40
CA LEU A 17 -15.23 -2.89 -8.07
C LEU A 17 -15.49 -4.29 -7.49
N SER A 18 -15.90 -5.25 -8.33
CA SER A 18 -16.07 -6.63 -7.90
C SER A 18 -14.75 -7.28 -7.45
N LEU A 19 -13.61 -6.90 -8.04
CA LEU A 19 -12.29 -7.35 -7.59
C LEU A 19 -11.90 -6.73 -6.25
N LEU A 20 -12.29 -5.48 -5.98
CA LEU A 20 -12.11 -4.88 -4.65
C LEU A 20 -12.98 -5.59 -3.59
N GLU A 21 -14.22 -5.96 -3.92
CA GLU A 21 -15.07 -6.74 -3.01
C GLU A 21 -14.55 -8.16 -2.78
N PHE A 22 -13.95 -8.78 -3.80
CA PHE A 22 -13.20 -10.02 -3.61
C PHE A 22 -12.04 -9.83 -2.62
N ASN A 23 -11.25 -8.76 -2.76
CA ASN A 23 -10.17 -8.44 -1.84
C ASN A 23 -10.69 -8.21 -0.42
N ARG A 24 -11.82 -7.51 -0.27
CA ARG A 24 -12.54 -7.34 1.01
C ARG A 24 -12.87 -8.69 1.65
N ARG A 25 -13.30 -9.67 0.85
CA ARG A 25 -13.59 -11.02 1.35
C ARG A 25 -12.34 -11.75 1.84
N VAL A 26 -11.21 -11.59 1.16
CA VAL A 26 -9.91 -12.13 1.62
C VAL A 26 -9.51 -11.48 2.95
N GLN A 27 -9.62 -10.14 3.05
CA GLN A 27 -9.36 -9.42 4.30
C GLN A 27 -10.30 -9.86 5.44
N ALA A 28 -11.54 -10.27 5.14
CA ALA A 28 -12.44 -10.82 6.13
C ALA A 28 -11.96 -12.15 6.75
N LEU A 29 -11.13 -12.92 6.05
CA LEU A 29 -10.50 -14.12 6.63
C LEU A 29 -9.47 -13.76 7.71
N ALA A 30 -8.84 -12.58 7.62
CA ALA A 30 -7.97 -12.05 8.68
C ALA A 30 -8.76 -11.57 9.91
N MET A 31 -10.04 -11.23 9.74
CA MET A 31 -10.94 -10.85 10.84
C MET A 31 -11.52 -12.05 11.57
N ASP A 32 -11.60 -13.20 10.91
CA ASP A 32 -12.19 -14.41 11.46
C ASP A 32 -11.33 -15.02 12.57
N THR A 33 -11.85 -14.98 13.79
CA THR A 33 -11.16 -15.51 14.98
C THR A 33 -11.14 -17.02 15.08
N SER A 34 -11.88 -17.75 14.23
CA SER A 34 -11.70 -19.21 14.13
C SER A 34 -10.41 -19.60 13.42
N ASN A 35 -9.81 -18.68 12.65
CA ASN A 35 -8.52 -18.91 12.02
C ASN A 35 -7.37 -18.68 13.05
N PRO A 36 -6.30 -19.50 13.00
CA PRO A 36 -5.11 -19.26 13.81
C PRO A 36 -4.54 -17.85 13.61
N LEU A 37 -3.95 -17.27 14.65
CA LEU A 37 -3.50 -15.87 14.64
C LEU A 37 -2.52 -15.56 13.51
N LEU A 38 -1.56 -16.44 13.24
CA LEU A 38 -0.60 -16.25 12.15
C LEU A 38 -1.25 -16.40 10.77
N GLU A 39 -2.22 -17.30 10.61
CA GLU A 39 -3.01 -17.41 9.37
C GLU A 39 -3.80 -16.14 9.09
N ARG A 40 -4.34 -15.50 10.13
CA ARG A 40 -5.01 -14.20 10.01
C ARG A 40 -4.05 -13.11 9.53
N LEU A 41 -2.83 -13.06 10.05
CA LEU A 41 -1.79 -12.16 9.56
C LEU A 41 -1.44 -12.47 8.10
N PHE A 42 -1.32 -13.74 7.73
CA PHE A 42 -1.06 -14.14 6.35
C PHE A 42 -2.19 -13.72 5.40
N PHE A 43 -3.46 -13.87 5.77
CA PHE A 43 -4.57 -13.37 4.96
C PHE A 43 -4.53 -11.85 4.76
N LEU A 44 -4.08 -11.11 5.77
CA LEU A 44 -3.89 -9.67 5.64
C LEU A 44 -2.77 -9.34 4.63
N CYS A 45 -1.66 -10.10 4.66
CA CYS A 45 -0.59 -9.98 3.66
C CYS A 45 -1.08 -10.33 2.25
N ILE A 46 -1.86 -11.40 2.09
CA ILE A 46 -2.45 -11.80 0.80
C ILE A 46 -3.37 -10.68 0.27
N ALA A 47 -4.22 -10.10 1.12
CA ALA A 47 -5.07 -8.98 0.75
C ALA A 47 -4.26 -7.77 0.25
N SER A 48 -3.15 -7.44 0.93
CA SER A 48 -2.22 -6.39 0.49
C SER A 48 -1.58 -6.70 -0.86
N SER A 49 -1.06 -7.91 -1.07
CA SER A 49 -0.44 -8.30 -2.34
C SER A 49 -1.44 -8.33 -3.51
N ASN A 50 -2.66 -8.78 -3.27
CA ASN A 50 -3.74 -8.73 -4.26
C ASN A 50 -4.09 -7.28 -4.64
N LEU A 51 -4.02 -6.35 -3.68
CA LEU A 51 -4.27 -4.94 -3.95
C LEU A 51 -3.14 -4.34 -4.79
N ASP A 52 -1.87 -4.70 -4.52
CA ASP A 52 -0.74 -4.27 -5.36
C ASP A 52 -0.92 -4.72 -6.81
N GLU A 53 -1.24 -6.00 -7.05
CA GLU A 53 -1.47 -6.53 -8.40
C GLU A 53 -2.65 -5.81 -9.09
N PHE A 54 -3.72 -5.54 -8.34
CA PHE A 54 -4.86 -4.79 -8.85
C PHE A 54 -4.43 -3.39 -9.35
N PHE A 55 -3.56 -2.69 -8.63
CA PHE A 55 -3.05 -1.39 -9.08
C PHE A 55 -2.08 -1.50 -10.27
N GLU A 56 -1.19 -2.49 -10.25
CA GLU A 56 -0.19 -2.71 -11.30
C GLU A 56 -0.84 -3.08 -12.64
N ILE A 57 -1.94 -3.82 -12.62
CA ILE A 57 -2.58 -4.33 -13.83
C ILE A 57 -3.86 -3.58 -14.17
N ARG A 58 -4.83 -3.53 -13.25
CA ARG A 58 -6.19 -3.02 -13.55
C ARG A 58 -6.21 -1.51 -13.60
N VAL A 59 -5.70 -0.85 -12.57
CA VAL A 59 -5.67 0.62 -12.50
C VAL A 59 -4.77 1.19 -13.58
N ALA A 60 -3.63 0.55 -13.88
CA ALA A 60 -2.78 0.94 -14.99
C ALA A 60 -3.52 0.92 -16.34
N GLY A 61 -4.28 -0.15 -16.62
CA GLY A 61 -5.09 -0.26 -17.84
C GLY A 61 -6.18 0.82 -17.93
N LEU A 62 -6.89 1.11 -16.84
CA LEU A 62 -7.87 2.19 -16.79
C LEU A 62 -7.23 3.56 -17.03
N LYS A 63 -6.06 3.82 -16.43
CA LYS A 63 -5.31 5.07 -16.67
C LYS A 63 -4.91 5.22 -18.13
N GLN A 64 -4.47 4.15 -18.78
CA GLN A 64 -4.18 4.17 -20.22
C GLN A 64 -5.42 4.52 -21.05
N GLN A 65 -6.57 3.93 -20.75
CA GLN A 65 -7.83 4.26 -21.44
C GLN A 65 -8.17 5.76 -21.32
N VAL A 66 -8.03 6.33 -20.12
CA VAL A 66 -8.24 7.77 -19.90
C VAL A 66 -7.27 8.62 -20.73
N ILE A 67 -5.98 8.27 -20.76
CA ILE A 67 -4.95 9.00 -21.52
C ILE A 67 -5.27 9.00 -23.02
N PHE A 68 -5.76 7.88 -23.56
CA PHE A 68 -6.12 7.77 -24.98
C PHE A 68 -7.54 8.31 -25.30
N GLY A 69 -8.20 8.98 -24.36
CA GLY A 69 -9.54 9.54 -24.57
C GLY A 69 -10.66 8.50 -24.66
N GLY A 70 -10.43 7.30 -24.12
CA GLY A 70 -11.41 6.22 -24.09
C GLY A 70 -12.61 6.56 -23.22
N ASN A 71 -13.77 6.75 -23.85
CA ASN A 71 -15.07 6.90 -23.18
C ASN A 71 -15.92 5.63 -23.25
N ALA A 72 -15.32 4.51 -23.67
CA ALA A 72 -16.03 3.24 -23.77
C ALA A 72 -16.44 2.76 -22.37
N THR A 73 -17.74 2.51 -22.20
CA THR A 73 -18.32 1.99 -20.96
C THR A 73 -18.54 0.49 -21.05
N GLY A 74 -18.51 -0.17 -19.89
CA GLY A 74 -18.94 -1.56 -19.76
C GLY A 74 -20.47 -1.69 -19.73
N ALA A 75 -20.95 -2.90 -19.45
CA ALA A 75 -22.38 -3.17 -19.28
C ALA A 75 -23.00 -2.42 -18.08
N ASP A 76 -22.18 -2.01 -17.12
CA ASP A 76 -22.49 -1.18 -15.96
C ASP A 76 -22.55 0.32 -16.26
N ASN A 77 -22.25 0.71 -17.51
CA ASN A 77 -22.27 2.07 -18.02
C ASN A 77 -21.35 3.09 -17.31
N LEU A 78 -20.31 2.62 -16.60
CA LEU A 78 -19.31 3.49 -15.97
C LEU A 78 -18.15 3.81 -16.92
N THR A 79 -17.82 5.09 -17.04
CA THR A 79 -16.63 5.56 -17.76
C THR A 79 -15.34 5.20 -17.00
N PRO A 80 -14.18 5.11 -17.67
CA PRO A 80 -12.92 4.84 -16.98
C PRO A 80 -12.57 5.85 -15.88
N VAL A 81 -12.95 7.12 -16.06
CA VAL A 81 -12.77 8.17 -15.04
C VAL A 81 -13.63 7.92 -13.81
N GLU A 82 -14.91 7.59 -13.99
CA GLU A 82 -15.81 7.26 -12.89
C GLU A 82 -15.37 5.98 -12.15
N GLN A 83 -14.88 4.98 -12.91
CA GLN A 83 -14.31 3.77 -12.32
C GLN A 83 -13.10 4.10 -11.45
N LEU A 84 -12.15 4.91 -11.92
CA LEU A 84 -10.99 5.33 -11.13
C LEU A 84 -11.38 6.10 -9.85
N GLN A 85 -12.39 6.96 -9.91
CA GLN A 85 -12.89 7.68 -8.75
C GLN A 85 -13.51 6.74 -7.70
N LYS A 86 -14.35 5.79 -8.15
CA LYS A 86 -14.94 4.77 -7.26
C LYS A 86 -13.86 3.85 -6.70
N ILE A 87 -12.95 3.36 -7.53
CA ILE A 87 -11.80 2.53 -7.10
C ILE A 87 -11.00 3.26 -6.02
N SER A 88 -10.68 4.53 -6.20
CA SER A 88 -9.95 5.32 -5.20
C SER A 88 -10.69 5.30 -3.86
N THR A 89 -11.98 5.58 -3.86
CA THR A 89 -12.80 5.60 -2.63
C THR A 89 -12.76 4.25 -1.89
N HIS A 90 -13.08 3.17 -2.61
CA HIS A 90 -13.14 1.82 -2.04
C HIS A 90 -11.75 1.31 -1.61
N ALA A 91 -10.69 1.60 -2.36
CA ALA A 91 -9.33 1.21 -2.01
C ALA A 91 -8.83 1.90 -0.74
N HIS A 92 -9.10 3.21 -0.58
CA HIS A 92 -8.77 3.92 0.67
C HIS A 92 -9.53 3.36 1.87
N GLU A 93 -10.78 2.94 1.67
CA GLU A 93 -11.56 2.24 2.71
C GLU A 93 -10.93 0.92 3.11
N LEU A 94 -10.61 0.06 2.14
CA LEU A 94 -9.95 -1.23 2.38
C LEU A 94 -8.63 -1.06 3.14
N VAL A 95 -7.75 -0.17 2.66
CA VAL A 95 -6.46 0.08 3.30
C VAL A 95 -6.64 0.59 4.74
N ARG A 96 -7.60 1.50 4.97
CA ARG A 96 -7.89 1.99 6.33
C ARG A 96 -8.35 0.86 7.25
N GLU A 97 -9.20 -0.03 6.77
CA GLU A 97 -9.64 -1.21 7.52
C GLU A 97 -8.48 -2.20 7.77
N GLN A 98 -7.57 -2.37 6.81
CA GLN A 98 -6.39 -3.23 6.98
C GLN A 98 -5.49 -2.73 8.11
N TYR A 99 -5.18 -1.43 8.12
CA TYR A 99 -4.36 -0.84 9.18
C TYR A 99 -5.03 -0.89 10.55
N LYS A 100 -6.35 -0.67 10.62
CA LYS A 100 -7.10 -0.86 11.88
C LYS A 100 -7.00 -2.30 12.36
N LEU A 101 -7.24 -3.28 11.48
CA LEU A 101 -7.12 -4.70 11.84
C LEU A 101 -5.71 -5.05 12.30
N LEU A 102 -4.67 -4.58 11.59
CA LEU A 102 -3.29 -4.81 11.97
C LEU A 102 -2.98 -4.22 13.35
N ASN A 103 -3.20 -2.91 13.52
CA ASN A 103 -2.74 -2.16 14.68
C ASN A 103 -3.59 -2.41 15.93
N ASP A 104 -4.90 -2.52 15.77
CA ASP A 104 -5.84 -2.56 16.90
C ASP A 104 -6.19 -4.00 17.31
N VAL A 105 -5.92 -5.00 16.46
CA VAL A 105 -6.31 -6.39 16.72
C VAL A 105 -5.13 -7.36 16.60
N LEU A 106 -4.46 -7.44 15.44
CA LEU A 106 -3.45 -8.48 15.21
C LEU A 106 -2.17 -8.24 16.01
N LEU A 107 -1.60 -7.03 15.99
CA LEU A 107 -0.40 -6.71 16.76
C LEU A 107 -0.63 -6.86 18.29
N PRO A 108 -1.75 -6.39 18.87
CA PRO A 108 -2.08 -6.69 20.27
C PRO A 108 -2.22 -8.18 20.56
N ALA A 109 -2.88 -8.95 19.70
CA ALA A 109 -3.04 -10.39 19.88
C ALA A 109 -1.69 -11.13 19.81
N LEU A 110 -0.78 -10.71 18.92
CA LEU A 110 0.58 -11.25 18.83
C LEU A 110 1.37 -10.99 20.13
N ARG A 111 1.26 -9.78 20.69
CA ARG A 111 1.90 -9.45 21.98
C ARG A 111 1.41 -10.33 23.12
N GLN A 112 0.13 -10.70 23.14
CA GLN A 112 -0.41 -11.64 24.14
C GLN A 112 0.18 -13.05 24.02
N GLN A 113 0.67 -13.42 22.84
CA GLN A 113 1.39 -14.67 22.57
C GLN A 113 2.91 -14.51 22.65
N ASP A 114 3.39 -13.43 23.28
CA ASP A 114 4.82 -13.07 23.42
C ASP A 114 5.56 -12.82 22.10
N ILE A 115 4.81 -12.47 21.03
CA ILE A 115 5.37 -12.06 19.75
C ILE A 115 5.30 -10.53 19.65
N HIS A 116 6.46 -9.88 19.75
CA HIS A 116 6.56 -8.42 19.81
C HIS A 116 7.23 -7.85 18.55
N ILE A 117 6.59 -6.87 17.93
CA ILE A 117 7.22 -5.98 16.94
C ILE A 117 7.63 -4.71 17.69
N LEU A 118 8.93 -4.54 17.92
CA LEU A 118 9.46 -3.44 18.72
C LEU A 118 9.85 -2.25 17.84
N MET A 119 9.39 -1.05 18.20
CA MET A 119 9.82 0.20 17.58
C MET A 119 10.99 0.80 18.35
N SER A 120 11.75 1.71 17.73
CA SER A 120 12.94 2.36 18.31
C SER A 120 12.84 2.78 19.80
N PRO A 121 11.75 3.40 20.29
CA PRO A 121 11.64 3.76 21.71
C PRO A 121 11.54 2.57 22.68
N ASP A 122 11.25 1.37 22.19
CA ASP A 122 11.03 0.17 23.03
C ASP A 122 12.31 -0.66 23.25
N TRP A 123 13.45 -0.24 22.68
CA TRP A 123 14.68 -1.01 22.72
C TRP A 123 15.45 -0.81 24.04
N ASN A 124 15.83 -1.92 24.66
CA ASN A 124 16.77 -1.88 25.79
C ASN A 124 18.21 -1.63 25.32
N THR A 125 19.11 -1.33 26.26
CA THR A 125 20.53 -1.00 25.96
C THR A 125 21.24 -2.09 25.14
N LYS A 126 20.94 -3.37 25.38
CA LYS A 126 21.56 -4.48 24.63
C LYS A 126 21.03 -4.54 23.19
N GLN A 127 19.71 -4.37 23.01
CA GLN A 127 19.07 -4.33 21.70
C GLN A 127 19.59 -3.15 20.88
N SER A 128 19.65 -1.95 21.47
CA SER A 128 20.17 -0.75 20.80
C SER A 128 21.64 -0.92 20.37
N ALA A 129 22.48 -1.49 21.23
CA ALA A 129 23.88 -1.79 20.89
C ALA A 129 23.98 -2.83 19.75
N TRP A 130 23.16 -3.88 19.80
CA TRP A 130 23.11 -4.91 18.76
C TRP A 130 22.65 -4.35 17.41
N ILE A 131 21.53 -3.62 17.37
CA ILE A 131 20.99 -3.00 16.15
C ILE A 131 21.98 -2.02 15.55
N LYS A 132 22.65 -1.19 16.37
CA LYS A 132 23.68 -0.27 15.89
C LYS A 132 24.86 -1.02 15.25
N SER A 133 25.31 -2.11 15.88
CA SER A 133 26.38 -2.95 15.32
C SER A 133 25.95 -3.63 14.02
N TYR A 134 24.74 -4.19 13.98
CA TYR A 134 24.16 -4.81 12.80
C TYR A 134 24.02 -3.80 11.65
N PHE A 135 23.48 -2.61 11.94
CA PHE A 135 23.31 -1.54 10.97
C PHE A 135 24.65 -1.17 10.33
N ASN A 136 25.69 -0.90 11.12
CA ASN A 136 26.99 -0.51 10.60
C ASN A 136 27.68 -1.61 9.79
N ARG A 137 27.47 -2.88 10.16
CA ARG A 137 28.16 -4.02 9.54
C ARG A 137 27.43 -4.56 8.30
N GLU A 138 26.10 -4.67 8.36
CA GLU A 138 25.30 -5.37 7.36
C GLU A 138 24.46 -4.42 6.49
N MET A 139 23.87 -3.37 7.08
CA MET A 139 22.95 -2.47 6.36
C MET A 139 23.67 -1.31 5.68
N LEU A 140 24.54 -0.59 6.40
CA LEU A 140 25.22 0.60 5.89
C LEU A 140 26.02 0.34 4.60
N PRO A 141 26.75 -0.78 4.44
CA PRO A 141 27.52 -1.04 3.21
C PRO A 141 26.64 -1.25 1.96
N VAL A 142 25.36 -1.60 2.12
CA VAL A 142 24.44 -1.81 1.00
C VAL A 142 23.50 -0.61 0.78
N LEU A 143 23.49 0.37 1.68
CA LEU A 143 22.73 1.60 1.52
C LEU A 143 23.47 2.56 0.58
N SER A 144 22.79 2.97 -0.49
CA SER A 144 23.28 3.96 -1.45
C SER A 144 22.44 5.24 -1.33
N PRO A 145 22.86 6.23 -0.51
CA PRO A 145 22.13 7.48 -0.42
C PRO A 145 22.22 8.23 -1.75
N VAL A 146 21.07 8.70 -2.24
CA VAL A 146 20.98 9.50 -3.47
C VAL A 146 20.56 10.91 -3.09
N GLY A 147 21.42 11.89 -3.38
CA GLY A 147 21.06 13.30 -3.27
C GLY A 147 20.03 13.65 -4.33
N LEU A 148 18.95 14.31 -3.92
CA LEU A 148 17.98 14.90 -4.83
C LEU A 148 18.35 16.37 -4.99
N ASP A 149 18.50 16.83 -6.23
CA ASP A 149 18.70 18.24 -6.53
C ASP A 149 17.95 18.61 -7.83
N PRO A 150 17.56 19.89 -8.02
CA PRO A 150 16.83 20.31 -9.21
C PRO A 150 17.65 20.26 -10.50
N ALA A 151 18.97 20.11 -10.44
CA ALA A 151 19.86 20.11 -11.59
C ALA A 151 19.98 18.72 -12.25
N HIS A 152 19.57 17.66 -11.55
CA HIS A 152 19.58 16.28 -12.05
C HIS A 152 18.16 15.69 -12.11
N PRO A 153 17.89 14.76 -13.05
CA PRO A 153 16.61 14.07 -13.10
C PRO A 153 16.39 13.21 -11.85
N PHE A 154 15.13 13.10 -11.44
CA PHE A 154 14.74 12.25 -10.31
C PHE A 154 15.19 10.79 -10.57
N PRO A 155 15.80 10.11 -9.57
CA PRO A 155 16.31 8.76 -9.75
C PRO A 155 15.18 7.77 -10.07
N GLN A 156 15.50 6.74 -10.85
CA GLN A 156 14.53 5.67 -11.11
C GLN A 156 14.28 4.89 -9.81
N VAL A 157 13.02 4.88 -9.38
CA VAL A 157 12.57 4.11 -8.24
C VAL A 157 12.09 2.75 -8.71
N LEU A 158 12.67 1.69 -8.16
CA LEU A 158 12.26 0.33 -8.46
C LEU A 158 10.83 0.07 -7.96
N ASN A 159 10.05 -0.66 -8.75
CA ASN A 159 8.70 -1.04 -8.33
C ASN A 159 8.76 -1.90 -7.06
N LYS A 160 7.83 -1.65 -6.12
CA LYS A 160 7.75 -2.29 -4.80
C LYS A 160 9.01 -2.15 -3.91
N SER A 161 9.95 -1.26 -4.24
CA SER A 161 11.03 -0.93 -3.31
C SER A 161 10.58 0.07 -2.24
N LEU A 162 11.02 -0.15 -1.01
CA LEU A 162 10.85 0.81 0.08
C LEU A 162 12.01 1.80 0.04
N ASN A 163 11.69 3.09 -0.12
CA ASN A 163 12.68 4.17 -0.16
C ASN A 163 12.37 5.18 0.95
N PHE A 164 13.41 5.73 1.55
CA PHE A 164 13.29 6.78 2.56
C PHE A 164 13.69 8.11 1.91
N ILE A 165 12.76 9.07 1.88
CA ILE A 165 13.07 10.45 1.52
C ILE A 165 13.31 11.21 2.83
N MET A 166 14.52 11.77 2.96
CA MET A 166 14.94 12.51 4.15
C MET A 166 15.28 13.93 3.75
N SER A 167 14.64 14.91 4.39
CA SER A 167 15.08 16.30 4.31
C SER A 167 16.24 16.51 5.29
N LEU A 168 17.32 17.11 4.81
CA LEU A 168 18.49 17.44 5.61
C LEU A 168 18.57 18.95 5.77
N GLU A 169 18.63 19.41 7.01
CA GLU A 169 18.91 20.81 7.32
C GLU A 169 20.30 20.91 7.96
N GLY A 170 21.08 21.91 7.52
CA GLY A 170 22.42 22.10 8.06
C GLY A 170 23.13 23.30 7.48
N LYS A 171 24.31 23.58 8.02
CA LYS A 171 25.28 24.49 7.40
C LYS A 171 26.27 23.65 6.61
N ASP A 172 26.57 24.06 5.39
CA ASP A 172 27.63 23.43 4.62
C ASP A 172 29.00 23.64 5.32
N ALA A 173 30.05 23.01 4.81
CA ALA A 173 31.41 23.16 5.32
C ALA A 173 31.93 24.62 5.30
N PHE A 174 31.18 25.55 4.69
CA PHE A 174 31.49 26.97 4.55
C PHE A 174 30.53 27.89 5.34
N GLY A 175 29.68 27.32 6.20
CA GLY A 175 28.79 28.09 7.08
C GLY A 175 27.55 28.68 6.39
N ARG A 176 27.28 28.34 5.12
CA ARG A 176 26.09 28.78 4.39
C ARG A 176 24.91 27.89 4.78
N ASN A 177 23.73 28.50 4.89
CA ASN A 177 22.50 27.72 5.07
C ASN A 177 22.30 26.85 3.84
N SER A 178 22.21 25.53 4.03
CA SER A 178 21.88 24.55 3.00
C SER A 178 20.40 24.69 2.69
N GLY A 179 20.03 25.79 2.04
CA GLY A 179 18.67 26.03 1.58
C GLY A 179 18.39 25.11 0.39
N ILE A 180 17.58 24.08 0.65
CA ILE A 180 16.90 23.23 -0.33
C ILE A 180 17.87 22.36 -1.17
N ALA A 181 18.13 21.17 -0.65
CA ALA A 181 18.31 19.96 -1.45
C ALA A 181 17.15 19.01 -1.10
#